data_AF-A0ABD2UJ01-F1
#
_entry.id   AF-A0ABD2UJ01-F1
#
_cell.length_a   1.000
_cell.length_b   1.000
_cell.length_c   1.000
_cell.angle_alpha   90.00
_cell.angle_beta   90.00
_cell.angle_gamma   90.00
#
_symmetry.space_group_name_H-M   'P 1'
#
loop_
_entity.id
_entity.type
_entity.pdbx_description
1 polymer ?
#
loop_
_entity_poly.entity_id
_entity_poly.type
_entity_poly.pdbx_seq_one_letter_code
_entity_poly.pdbx_strand_id
1 'polypeptide(L)'
;MLQRLENKYLSNPTKYTNLYSMVQEEIEAKTAKGSSSCTNGLLWLTRAMDFLVALFRNLLEHQDWAMSQACSDSYSKTLKKWHGWIASSSFSMAMKLAPDRKKFMDVICGTGDINSDIEKFCTTFSPLLEENHKVLASVGMDELKAS
;
A
#
# COMPACT_ATOMS: atom_id res chain seq x y z
N MET A 1 5.78 7.87 -4.39
CA MET A 1 6.34 6.53 -4.09
C MET A 1 6.70 5.83 -5.40
N LEU A 2 5.70 5.50 -6.24
CA LEU A 2 5.90 4.86 -7.55
C LEU A 2 6.92 5.60 -8.45
N GLN A 3 6.77 6.91 -8.63
CA GLN A 3 7.71 7.71 -9.45
C GLN A 3 9.18 7.55 -9.02
N ARG A 4 9.46 7.33 -7.72
CA ARG A 4 10.83 7.17 -7.23
C ARG A 4 11.41 5.83 -7.67
N LEU A 5 10.62 4.76 -7.53
CA LEU A 5 10.98 3.41 -7.97
C LEU A 5 11.15 3.38 -9.50
N GLU A 6 10.23 4.00 -10.22
CA GLU A 6 10.27 4.11 -11.67
C GLU A 6 11.51 4.88 -12.16
N ASN A 7 11.79 6.06 -11.60
CA ASN A 7 12.98 6.83 -11.95
C ASN A 7 14.26 6.05 -11.67
N LYS A 8 14.32 5.30 -10.57
CA LYS A 8 15.46 4.45 -10.23
C LYS A 8 15.61 3.32 -11.25
N TYR A 9 14.54 2.62 -11.58
CA TYR A 9 14.52 1.59 -12.64
C TYR A 9 15.04 2.15 -13.96
N LEU A 10 14.50 3.28 -14.42
CA LEU A 10 14.88 3.92 -15.67
C LEU A 10 16.34 4.39 -15.71
N SER A 11 16.94 4.69 -14.55
CA SER A 11 18.35 5.08 -14.48
C SER A 11 19.33 3.95 -14.84
N ASN A 12 18.94 2.70 -14.60
CA ASN A 12 19.72 1.52 -15.00
C ASN A 12 18.84 0.24 -14.97
N PRO A 13 18.07 -0.05 -16.04
CA PRO A 13 17.13 -1.18 -16.05
C PRO A 13 17.78 -2.55 -15.88
N THR A 14 19.04 -2.71 -16.30
CA THR A 14 19.77 -3.99 -16.16
C THR A 14 20.27 -4.22 -14.74
N LYS A 15 20.57 -3.15 -14.00
CA LYS A 15 20.90 -3.24 -12.57
C LYS A 15 19.66 -3.41 -11.70
N TYR A 16 18.60 -2.67 -12.00
CA TYR A 16 17.41 -2.61 -11.16
C TYR A 16 16.26 -3.48 -11.67
N THR A 17 16.57 -4.72 -12.05
CA THR A 17 15.58 -5.69 -12.57
C THR A 17 14.56 -6.12 -11.52
N ASN A 18 14.88 -5.99 -10.24
CA ASN A 18 13.98 -6.19 -9.12
C ASN A 18 14.08 -5.04 -8.11
N LEU A 19 13.01 -4.82 -7.33
CA LEU A 19 12.94 -3.74 -6.34
C LEU A 19 14.01 -3.88 -5.24
N TYR A 20 14.40 -5.10 -4.90
CA TYR A 20 15.33 -5.38 -3.80
C TYR A 20 16.77 -4.97 -4.11
N SER A 21 17.16 -4.95 -5.39
CA SER A 21 18.45 -4.38 -5.82
C SER A 21 18.55 -2.88 -5.49
N MET A 22 17.44 -2.15 -5.58
CA MET A 22 17.39 -0.74 -5.17
C MET A 22 17.54 -0.60 -3.66
N VAL A 23 16.89 -1.49 -2.89
CA VAL A 23 16.99 -1.53 -1.43
C VAL A 23 18.42 -1.83 -0.99
N GLN A 24 19.03 -2.88 -1.55
CA GLN A 24 20.37 -3.32 -1.20
C GLN A 24 21.41 -2.21 -1.42
N GLU A 25 21.34 -1.52 -2.56
CA GLU A 25 22.23 -0.39 -2.85
C GLU A 25 22.08 0.74 -1.82
N GLU A 26 20.85 1.10 -1.45
CA GLU A 26 20.61 2.18 -0.49
C GLU A 26 20.99 1.79 0.95
N ILE A 27 20.93 0.50 1.29
CA ILE A 27 21.43 -0.03 2.56
C ILE A 27 22.96 0.07 2.61
N GLU A 28 23.65 -0.40 1.57
CA GLU A 28 25.12 -0.31 1.45
C GLU A 28 25.61 1.14 1.48
N ALA A 29 24.90 2.04 0.79
CA ALA A 29 25.18 3.47 0.76
C ALA A 29 24.74 4.23 2.04
N LYS A 30 24.05 3.56 2.98
CA LYS A 30 23.47 4.16 4.20
C LYS A 30 22.49 5.32 3.91
N THR A 31 21.79 5.26 2.77
CA THR A 31 20.81 6.27 2.32
C THR A 31 19.36 5.78 2.43
N ALA A 32 19.13 4.51 2.79
CA ALA A 32 17.80 3.87 2.83
C ALA A 32 16.75 4.61 3.68
N LYS A 33 17.15 5.29 4.77
CA LYS A 33 16.24 6.06 5.64
C LYS A 33 15.86 7.44 5.10
N GLY A 34 16.47 7.87 4.00
CA GLY A 34 16.18 9.17 3.39
C GLY A 34 14.71 9.29 3.00
N SER A 35 14.11 10.46 3.21
CA SER A 35 12.69 10.69 2.89
C SER A 35 12.39 10.51 1.39
N SER A 36 13.40 10.67 0.53
CA SER A 36 13.37 10.48 -0.93
C SER A 36 13.87 9.12 -1.41
N SER A 37 14.30 8.22 -0.51
CA SER A 37 14.86 6.92 -0.89
C SER A 37 13.81 6.00 -1.54
N CYS A 38 14.29 5.06 -2.36
CA CYS A 38 13.49 3.99 -2.96
C CYS A 38 13.01 3.02 -1.89
N THR A 39 13.83 2.73 -0.89
CA THR A 39 13.51 1.86 0.25
C THR A 39 12.34 2.41 1.05
N ASN A 40 12.37 3.70 1.41
CA ASN A 40 11.24 4.37 2.05
C ASN A 40 10.03 4.41 1.11
N GLY A 41 10.24 4.62 -0.19
CA GLY A 41 9.19 4.54 -1.21
C GLY A 41 8.49 3.17 -1.26
N LEU A 42 9.26 2.08 -1.21
CA LEU A 42 8.77 0.70 -1.22
C LEU A 42 8.02 0.36 0.07
N LEU A 43 8.53 0.79 1.23
CA LEU A 43 7.85 0.59 2.51
C LEU A 43 6.45 1.21 2.52
N TRP A 44 6.34 2.50 2.16
CA TRP A 44 5.06 3.19 2.16
C TRP A 44 4.12 2.68 1.07
N LEU A 45 4.64 2.27 -0.09
CA LEU A 45 3.85 1.64 -1.12
C LEU A 45 3.28 0.30 -0.63
N THR A 46 4.10 -0.54 0.00
CA THR A 46 3.70 -1.84 0.55
C THR A 46 2.59 -1.66 1.58
N ARG A 47 2.75 -0.74 2.53
CA ARG A 47 1.71 -0.45 3.55
C ARG A 47 0.42 0.13 2.97
N ALA A 48 0.51 0.98 1.95
CA ALA A 48 -0.67 1.49 1.25
C ALA A 48 -1.41 0.37 0.51
N MET A 49 -0.67 -0.61 -0.02
CA MET A 49 -1.24 -1.78 -0.66
C MET A 49 -1.84 -2.77 0.35
N ASP A 50 -1.26 -2.93 1.54
CA ASP A 50 -1.90 -3.69 2.63
C ASP A 50 -3.28 -3.12 2.95
N PHE A 51 -3.38 -1.79 3.03
CA PHE A 51 -4.65 -1.10 3.22
C PHE A 51 -5.65 -1.41 2.10
N LEU A 52 -5.20 -1.37 0.84
CA LEU A 52 -6.07 -1.65 -0.31
C LEU A 52 -6.58 -3.08 -0.31
N VAL A 53 -5.71 -4.06 -0.03
CA VAL A 53 -6.08 -5.47 0.11
C VAL A 53 -7.08 -5.66 1.26
N ALA A 54 -6.84 -5.04 2.42
CA ALA A 54 -7.78 -5.10 3.54
C ALA A 54 -9.13 -4.47 3.21
N LEU A 55 -9.14 -3.34 2.50
CA LEU A 55 -10.35 -2.67 2.03
C LEU A 55 -11.14 -3.57 1.10
N PHE A 56 -10.48 -4.17 0.13
CA PHE A 56 -11.08 -5.07 -0.83
C PHE A 56 -11.65 -6.34 -0.20
N ARG A 57 -10.97 -6.94 0.78
CA ARG A 57 -11.54 -8.03 1.60
C ARG A 57 -12.80 -7.58 2.33
N ASN A 58 -12.76 -6.42 2.99
CA ASN A 58 -13.94 -5.87 3.67
C ASN A 58 -15.10 -5.60 2.70
N LEU A 59 -14.83 -5.14 1.47
CA LEU A 59 -15.86 -4.94 0.46
C LEU A 59 -16.47 -6.28 0.00
N LEU A 60 -15.71 -7.37 -0.06
CA LEU A 60 -16.27 -8.70 -0.35
C LEU A 60 -17.09 -9.26 0.81
N GLU A 61 -16.53 -9.23 2.02
CA GLU A 61 -17.09 -9.90 3.20
C GLU A 61 -18.29 -9.15 3.80
N HIS A 62 -18.34 -7.82 3.64
CA HIS A 62 -19.34 -6.96 4.26
C HIS A 62 -20.05 -6.11 3.21
N GLN A 63 -21.00 -6.71 2.51
CA GLN A 63 -21.74 -6.06 1.41
C GLN A 63 -22.64 -4.91 1.87
N ASP A 64 -23.04 -4.92 3.14
CA ASP A 64 -23.90 -3.94 3.80
C ASP A 64 -23.15 -2.73 4.37
N TRP A 65 -21.82 -2.80 4.48
CA TRP A 65 -21.02 -1.71 5.05
C TRP A 65 -20.96 -0.49 4.13
N ALA A 66 -21.11 0.68 4.72
CA ALA A 66 -20.78 1.94 4.05
C ALA A 66 -19.28 2.00 3.69
N MET A 67 -18.94 2.72 2.62
CA MET A 67 -17.55 2.86 2.16
C MET A 67 -16.63 3.41 3.26
N SER A 68 -17.10 4.39 4.02
CA SER A 68 -16.37 4.99 5.14
C SER A 68 -16.07 3.98 6.26
N GLN A 69 -16.98 3.03 6.51
CA GLN A 69 -16.79 1.97 7.50
C GLN A 69 -15.73 0.96 7.02
N ALA A 70 -15.86 0.47 5.78
CA ALA A 70 -14.88 -0.44 5.18
C ALA A 70 -13.48 0.16 5.13
N CYS A 71 -13.36 1.43 4.74
CA CYS A 71 -12.09 2.16 4.79
C CYS A 71 -11.55 2.33 6.22
N SER A 72 -12.40 2.72 7.19
CA SER A 72 -11.96 2.99 8.55
C SER A 72 -11.46 1.74 9.28
N ASP A 73 -12.12 0.61 9.07
CA ASP A 73 -11.67 -0.69 9.60
C ASP A 73 -10.32 -1.09 8.97
N SER A 74 -10.22 -1.04 7.64
CA SER A 74 -9.00 -1.37 6.90
C SER A 74 -7.81 -0.50 7.33
N TYR A 75 -8.05 0.80 7.50
CA TYR A 75 -7.05 1.75 7.97
C TYR A 75 -6.57 1.42 9.38
N SER A 76 -7.50 1.08 10.29
CA SER A 76 -7.19 0.74 11.67
C SER A 76 -6.32 -0.51 11.78
N LYS A 77 -6.54 -1.50 10.91
CA LYS A 77 -5.76 -2.75 10.84
C LYS A 77 -4.38 -2.58 10.20
N THR A 78 -4.16 -1.54 9.39
CA THR A 78 -2.97 -1.42 8.52
C THR A 78 -2.17 -0.14 8.79
N LEU A 79 -2.59 1.00 8.24
CA LEU A 79 -1.84 2.25 8.19
C LEU A 79 -1.83 3.03 9.50
N LYS A 80 -2.88 2.88 10.34
CA LYS A 80 -3.07 3.72 11.53
C LYS A 80 -1.87 3.71 12.48
N LYS A 81 -1.24 2.55 12.71
CA LYS A 81 -0.06 2.45 13.60
C LYS A 81 1.18 3.20 13.09
N TRP A 82 1.24 3.50 11.79
CA TRP A 82 2.36 4.17 11.14
C TRP A 82 2.15 5.67 10.95
N HIS A 83 0.90 6.13 11.05
CA HIS A 83 0.52 7.52 10.86
C HIS A 83 0.60 8.30 12.18
N GLY A 84 1.26 9.46 12.13
CA GLY A 84 1.16 10.45 13.22
C GLY A 84 -0.23 11.08 13.31
N TRP A 85 -0.42 11.99 14.27
CA TRP A 85 -1.71 12.64 14.52
C TRP A 85 -2.22 13.45 13.32
N ILE A 86 -1.32 14.10 12.56
CA ILE A 86 -1.67 14.87 11.37
C ILE A 86 -2.24 13.95 10.30
N ALA A 87 -1.50 12.91 9.91
CA ALA A 87 -1.94 11.95 8.90
C ALA A 87 -3.21 11.20 9.29
N SER A 88 -3.36 10.86 10.58
CA SER A 88 -4.57 10.23 11.12
C SER A 88 -5.79 11.16 11.05
N SER A 89 -5.61 12.45 11.38
CA SER A 89 -6.68 13.45 11.31
C SER A 89 -7.11 13.71 9.87
N SER A 90 -6.15 13.78 8.93
CA SER A 90 -6.42 13.89 7.50
C SER A 90 -7.23 12.71 6.98
N PHE A 91 -6.92 11.49 7.41
CA PHE A 91 -7.71 10.31 7.06
C PHE A 91 -9.16 10.43 7.55
N SER A 92 -9.37 10.83 8.81
CA SER A 92 -10.73 11.03 9.35
C SER A 92 -11.53 12.08 8.58
N MET A 93 -10.89 13.15 8.10
CA MET A 93 -11.56 14.13 7.24
C MET A 93 -11.87 13.57 5.85
N ALA A 94 -10.95 12.81 5.25
CA ALA A 94 -11.17 12.16 3.97
C ALA A 94 -12.36 11.17 4.02
N MET A 95 -12.58 10.49 5.14
CA MET A 95 -13.73 9.59 5.31
C MET A 95 -15.09 10.30 5.28
N LYS A 96 -15.16 11.59 5.61
CA LYS A 96 -16.38 12.39 5.43
C LYS A 96 -16.71 12.65 3.96
N LEU A 97 -15.72 12.48 3.09
CA LEU A 97 -15.81 12.65 1.65
C LEU A 97 -15.77 11.29 0.91
N ALA A 98 -15.81 10.17 1.65
CA ALA A 98 -15.83 8.85 1.05
C ALA A 98 -17.04 8.74 0.10
N PRO A 99 -16.87 8.17 -1.09
CA PRO A 99 -17.96 8.03 -2.04
C PRO A 99 -19.02 7.06 -1.51
N ASP A 100 -20.20 7.13 -2.10
CA ASP A 100 -21.18 6.07 -1.95
C ASP A 100 -20.59 4.72 -2.41
N ARG A 101 -20.86 3.67 -1.64
CA ARG A 101 -20.32 2.33 -1.87
C ARG A 101 -20.76 1.80 -3.24
N LYS A 102 -22.05 1.90 -3.57
CA LYS A 102 -22.59 1.39 -4.83
C LYS A 102 -21.91 2.08 -6.00
N LYS A 103 -21.85 3.42 -5.98
CA LYS A 103 -21.13 4.19 -7.01
C LYS A 103 -19.67 3.79 -7.16
N PHE A 104 -18.97 3.56 -6.05
CA PHE A 104 -17.58 3.10 -6.09
C PHE A 104 -17.46 1.72 -6.76
N MET A 105 -18.28 0.76 -6.33
CA MET A 105 -18.30 -0.60 -6.90
C MET A 105 -18.67 -0.59 -8.39
N ASP A 106 -19.66 0.21 -8.79
CA ASP A 106 -20.08 0.34 -10.19
C ASP A 106 -18.93 0.87 -11.08
N VAL A 107 -18.12 1.81 -10.56
CA VAL A 107 -16.95 2.36 -11.28
C VAL A 107 -15.84 1.33 -11.44
N ILE A 108 -15.52 0.56 -10.39
CA ILE A 108 -14.41 -0.40 -10.44
C ILE A 108 -14.78 -1.73 -11.10
N CYS A 109 -16.07 -2.08 -11.13
CA CYS A 109 -16.57 -3.30 -11.77
C CYS A 109 -16.40 -3.28 -13.30
N GLY A 110 -16.58 -2.12 -13.92
CA GLY A 110 -16.61 -2.03 -15.39
C GLY A 110 -17.69 -2.94 -15.96
N THR A 111 -17.27 -3.94 -16.75
CA THR A 111 -18.17 -4.94 -17.36
C THR A 111 -17.94 -6.36 -16.83
N GLY A 112 -17.14 -6.53 -15.77
CA GLY A 112 -16.68 -7.83 -15.26
C GLY A 112 -17.47 -8.34 -14.04
N ASP A 113 -16.95 -9.40 -13.42
CA ASP A 113 -17.38 -9.84 -12.09
C ASP A 113 -16.43 -9.26 -11.04
N ILE A 114 -16.83 -8.12 -10.48
CA ILE A 114 -16.01 -7.41 -9.51
C ILE A 114 -15.66 -8.23 -8.29
N ASN A 115 -16.52 -9.16 -7.86
CA ASN A 115 -16.25 -9.94 -6.66
C ASN A 115 -15.13 -10.95 -6.93
N SER A 116 -15.21 -11.65 -8.06
CA SER A 116 -14.16 -12.56 -8.52
C SER A 116 -12.84 -11.84 -8.78
N ASP A 117 -12.88 -10.65 -9.39
CA ASP A 117 -11.69 -9.84 -9.66
C ASP A 117 -11.02 -9.37 -8.37
N ILE A 118 -11.81 -8.91 -7.38
CA ILE A 118 -11.29 -8.53 -6.07
C ILE A 118 -10.67 -9.74 -5.35
N GLU A 119 -11.34 -10.90 -5.36
CA GLU A 119 -10.84 -12.13 -4.73
C GLU A 119 -9.52 -12.56 -5.34
N LYS A 120 -9.44 -12.55 -6.68
CA LYS A 120 -8.22 -12.87 -7.41
C LYS A 120 -7.11 -11.88 -7.10
N PHE A 121 -7.38 -10.58 -7.08
CA PHE A 121 -6.40 -9.56 -6.71
C PHE A 121 -5.86 -9.80 -5.30
N CYS A 122 -6.75 -9.97 -4.31
CA CYS A 122 -6.34 -10.17 -2.92
C CYS A 122 -5.50 -11.46 -2.76
N THR A 123 -5.89 -12.54 -3.43
CA THR A 123 -5.20 -13.84 -3.35
C THR A 123 -3.83 -13.81 -4.02
N THR A 124 -3.73 -13.19 -5.20
CA THR A 124 -2.47 -13.16 -5.97
C THR A 124 -1.48 -12.12 -5.47
N PHE A 125 -1.97 -11.00 -4.92
CA PHE A 125 -1.13 -9.87 -4.53
C PHE A 125 -0.61 -9.98 -3.09
N SER A 126 -1.37 -10.60 -2.17
CA SER A 126 -0.95 -10.73 -0.77
C SER A 126 0.42 -11.41 -0.57
N PRO A 127 0.77 -12.50 -1.30
CA PRO A 127 2.10 -13.11 -1.18
C PRO A 127 3.24 -12.17 -1.58
N LEU A 128 3.03 -11.30 -2.58
CA LEU A 128 4.03 -10.31 -2.99
C LEU A 128 4.25 -9.23 -1.92
N LEU A 129 3.18 -8.82 -1.23
CA LEU A 129 3.28 -7.90 -0.09
C LEU A 129 4.01 -8.56 1.09
N GLU A 130 3.73 -9.83 1.36
CA GLU A 130 4.43 -10.58 2.41
C GLU A 130 5.93 -10.68 2.12
N GLU A 131 6.31 -10.89 0.86
CA GLU A 131 7.71 -10.89 0.43
C GLU A 131 8.37 -9.52 0.63
N ASN A 132 7.70 -8.43 0.24
CA ASN A 132 8.18 -7.07 0.50
C ASN A 132 8.40 -6.82 1.99
N HIS A 133 7.46 -7.22 2.85
CA HIS A 133 7.60 -7.09 4.31
C HIS A 133 8.79 -7.88 4.83
N LYS A 134 8.97 -9.13 4.38
CA LYS A 134 10.13 -9.97 4.77
C LYS A 134 11.46 -9.33 4.38
N VAL A 135 11.55 -8.77 3.17
CA VAL A 135 12.77 -8.09 2.71
C VAL A 135 13.03 -6.82 3.51
N LEU A 136 12.01 -5.98 3.74
CA LEU A 136 12.17 -4.74 4.51
C LEU A 136 12.55 -5.02 5.96
N ALA A 137 11.97 -6.06 6.58
CA ALA A 137 12.31 -6.47 7.94
C ALA A 137 13.73 -7.04 8.04
N SER A 138 14.20 -7.81 7.04
CA SER A 138 15.55 -8.38 7.04
C SER A 138 16.67 -7.32 7.01
N VAL A 139 16.35 -6.10 6.55
CA VAL A 139 17.26 -4.94 6.55
C VAL A 139 16.88 -3.87 7.60
N GLY A 140 15.93 -4.17 8.50
CA GLY A 140 15.51 -3.30 9.60
C GLY A 140 14.80 -2.01 9.18
N MET A 141 14.15 -2.01 8.01
CA MET A 141 13.44 -0.86 7.42
C MET A 141 11.92 -0.91 7.59
N ASP A 142 11.40 -1.87 8.34
CA ASP A 142 9.96 -2.14 8.56
C ASP A 142 9.31 -1.26 9.64
N GLU A 143 10.09 -0.61 10.51
CA GLU A 143 9.58 0.19 11.65
C GLU A 143 9.58 1.72 11.42
N LEU A 144 9.89 2.20 10.21
CA LEU A 144 9.90 3.64 9.95
C LEU A 144 8.48 4.22 10.05
N LYS A 145 8.29 5.32 10.79
CA LYS A 145 7.00 6.02 10.93
C LYS A 145 6.91 7.23 10.01
N ALA A 146 5.67 7.67 9.72
CA ALA A 146 5.47 8.93 9.01
C ALA A 146 6.04 10.06 9.87
N SER A 147 6.86 10.91 9.28
CA SER A 147 7.34 12.15 9.90
C SER A 147 6.21 13.16 10.01
#